data_AF-A0A0M2DHU9-F1
#
_entry.id   AF-A0A0M2DHU9-F1
#
_cell.length_a   1.000
_cell.length_b   1.000
_cell.length_c   1.000
_cell.angle_alpha   90.00
_cell.angle_beta   90.00
_cell.angle_gamma   90.00
#
_symmetry.space_group_name_H-M   'P 1'
#
loop_
_entity.id
_entity.type
_entity.pdbx_description
1 polymer ?
#
loop_
_entity_poly.entity_id
_entity_poly.type
_entity_poly.pdbx_seq_one_letter_code
_entity_poly.pdbx_strand_id
1 'polypeptide(L)'
;MTATATPFPFIILSKEAAAKALTISITTFESEVRSKRYPPAREISPGRIGWLYEELLAVARNLPVSHGLPPRNSGYGRAGKAKEASSSRR
;
A
#
# COMPACT_ATOMS: atom_id res chain seq x y z
N MET A 1 -13.15 -26.82 11.52
CA MET A 1 -13.22 -25.84 10.41
C MET A 1 -12.06 -26.11 9.48
N THR A 2 -12.28 -26.88 8.43
CA THR A 2 -11.26 -27.30 7.45
C THR A 2 -11.08 -26.20 6.39
N ALA A 3 -9.89 -25.62 6.32
CA ALA A 3 -9.49 -24.79 5.19
C ALA A 3 -8.84 -25.67 4.12
N THR A 4 -9.43 -25.67 2.94
CA THR A 4 -9.06 -26.45 1.75
C THR A 4 -7.91 -25.77 1.00
N ALA A 5 -6.92 -26.59 0.62
CA ALA A 5 -5.82 -26.42 -0.36
C ALA A 5 -5.40 -25.02 -0.86
N THR A 6 -4.10 -24.73 -0.74
CA THR A 6 -3.40 -23.94 -1.77
C THR A 6 -2.03 -24.59 -1.98
N PRO A 7 -1.80 -25.34 -3.09
CA PRO A 7 -0.58 -26.12 -3.20
C PRO A 7 0.66 -25.21 -3.18
N PHE A 8 0.67 -24.07 -3.87
CA PHE A 8 1.57 -22.93 -3.61
C PHE A 8 0.96 -21.68 -4.28
N PRO A 9 0.50 -20.63 -3.56
CA PRO A 9 -0.22 -19.54 -4.21
C PRO A 9 0.69 -18.77 -5.17
N PHE A 10 1.75 -18.11 -4.71
CA PHE A 10 2.84 -17.57 -5.54
C PHE A 10 4.03 -17.30 -4.61
N ILE A 11 5.06 -18.17 -4.60
CA ILE A 11 6.23 -17.97 -3.70
C ILE A 11 7.08 -16.81 -4.20
N ILE A 12 7.34 -16.78 -5.50
CA ILE A 12 8.12 -15.74 -6.17
C ILE A 12 7.25 -15.06 -7.23
N LEU A 13 7.19 -13.73 -7.16
CA LEU A 13 6.49 -12.88 -8.11
C LEU A 13 7.45 -12.35 -9.18
N SER A 14 6.95 -12.25 -10.42
CA SER A 14 7.62 -11.45 -11.45
C SER A 14 7.60 -9.98 -11.06
N LYS A 15 8.40 -9.16 -11.76
CA LYS A 15 8.44 -7.71 -11.54
C LYS A 15 7.07 -7.06 -11.69
N GLU A 16 6.34 -7.43 -12.74
CA GLU A 16 5.02 -6.92 -13.06
C GLU A 16 4.00 -7.33 -12.00
N ALA A 17 4.06 -8.58 -11.54
CA ALA A 17 3.18 -9.10 -10.50
C ALA A 17 3.48 -8.44 -9.14
N ALA A 18 4.74 -8.20 -8.80
CA ALA A 18 5.15 -7.52 -7.57
C ALA A 18 4.66 -6.06 -7.54
N ALA A 19 4.84 -5.32 -8.63
CA ALA A 19 4.34 -3.95 -8.76
C ALA A 19 2.81 -3.89 -8.65
N LYS A 20 2.11 -4.82 -9.32
CA LYS A 20 0.65 -4.94 -9.26
C LYS A 20 0.16 -5.29 -7.85
N ALA A 21 0.84 -6.17 -7.13
CA ALA A 21 0.49 -6.55 -5.76
C ALA A 21 0.54 -5.36 -4.79
N LEU A 22 1.45 -4.42 -5.01
CA LEU A 22 1.59 -3.18 -4.23
C LEU A 22 0.79 -2.01 -4.80
N THR A 23 0.01 -2.21 -5.88
CA THR A 23 -0.79 -1.17 -6.54
C THR A 23 0.04 0.05 -6.98
N ILE A 24 1.26 -0.17 -7.44
CA ILE A 24 2.16 0.88 -7.95
C ILE A 24 2.63 0.57 -9.37
N SER A 25 3.18 1.60 -10.04
CA SER A 25 3.78 1.41 -11.35
C SER A 25 5.09 0.62 -11.25
N ILE A 26 5.47 -0.04 -12.36
CA ILE A 26 6.73 -0.81 -12.44
C ILE A 26 7.95 0.11 -12.20
N THR A 27 7.93 1.32 -12.76
CA THR A 27 9.03 2.29 -12.61
C THR A 27 9.15 2.77 -11.17
N THR A 28 8.03 3.01 -10.49
CA THR A 28 8.02 3.32 -9.06
C THR A 28 8.57 2.16 -8.25
N PHE A 29 8.16 0.92 -8.56
CA PHE A 29 8.64 -0.27 -7.86
C PHE A 29 10.16 -0.44 -8.03
N GLU A 30 10.69 -0.30 -9.24
CA GLU A 30 12.14 -0.34 -9.50
C GLU A 30 12.90 0.76 -8.76
N SER A 31 12.35 1.98 -8.73
CA SER A 31 12.93 3.08 -7.97
C SER A 31 12.99 2.77 -6.48
N GLU A 32 11.94 2.17 -5.92
CA GLU A 32 11.87 1.87 -4.49
C GLU A 32 12.74 0.67 -4.10
N VAL A 33 12.91 -0.32 -4.98
CA VAL A 33 13.90 -1.39 -4.82
C VAL A 33 15.31 -0.80 -4.86
N ARG A 34 15.60 0.13 -5.79
CA ARG A 34 16.89 0.81 -5.88
C ARG A 34 17.20 1.66 -4.65
N SER A 35 16.19 2.32 -4.11
CA SER A 35 16.26 3.10 -2.85
C SER A 35 16.31 2.23 -1.60
N LYS A 36 16.32 0.89 -1.73
CA LYS A 36 16.33 -0.09 -0.64
C LYS A 36 15.09 -0.02 0.28
N ARG A 37 14.00 0.58 -0.20
CA ARG A 37 12.72 0.59 0.52
C ARG A 37 11.96 -0.72 0.36
N TYR A 38 12.10 -1.35 -0.80
CA TYR A 38 11.60 -2.70 -1.09
C TYR A 38 12.73 -3.74 -1.15
N PRO A 39 12.41 -5.03 -0.91
CA PRO A 39 13.40 -6.09 -0.96
C PRO A 39 14.07 -6.20 -2.33
N PRO A 40 15.35 -6.58 -2.38
CA PRO A 40 16.07 -6.80 -3.63
C PRO A 40 15.49 -8.00 -4.39
N ALA A 41 15.63 -7.98 -5.71
CA ALA A 41 15.27 -9.12 -6.55
C ALA A 41 16.16 -10.33 -6.24
N ARG A 42 15.57 -11.52 -6.25
CA ARG A 42 16.26 -12.80 -6.07
C ARG A 42 16.39 -13.50 -7.40
N GLU A 43 17.56 -14.10 -7.63
CA GLU A 43 17.81 -14.92 -8.81
C GLU A 43 17.12 -16.27 -8.65
N ILE A 44 16.23 -16.61 -9.60
CA ILE A 44 15.51 -17.88 -9.64
C ILE A 44 16.29 -18.88 -10.52
N SER A 45 16.83 -18.36 -11.63
CA SER A 45 17.68 -19.07 -12.58
C SER A 45 18.52 -18.02 -13.32
N PRO A 46 19.58 -18.40 -14.06
CA PRO A 46 20.36 -17.45 -14.85
C PRO A 46 19.47 -16.56 -15.73
N GLY A 47 19.54 -15.24 -15.53
CA GLY A 47 18.76 -14.25 -16.26
C GLY A 47 17.28 -14.13 -15.85
N ARG A 48 16.80 -14.88 -14.87
CA ARG A 48 15.45 -14.74 -14.30
C ARG A 48 15.52 -14.33 -12.85
N ILE A 49 14.86 -13.22 -12.57
CA ILE A 49 14.75 -12.66 -11.22
C ILE A 49 13.28 -12.59 -10.79
N GLY A 50 13.06 -12.58 -9.48
CA GLY A 50 11.75 -12.35 -8.91
C GLY A 50 11.81 -11.97 -7.43
N TRP A 51 10.66 -11.66 -6.84
CA TRP A 51 10.54 -11.20 -5.47
C TRP A 51 9.74 -12.17 -4.62
N LEU A 52 10.19 -12.43 -3.39
CA LEU A 52 9.43 -13.25 -2.46
C LEU A 52 8.17 -12.53 -2.04
N TYR A 53 7.04 -13.23 -2.15
CA TYR A 53 5.75 -12.70 -1.71
C TYR A 53 5.75 -12.34 -0.22
N GLU A 54 6.37 -13.17 0.62
CA GLU A 54 6.41 -12.94 2.07
C GLU A 54 7.15 -11.65 2.45
N GLU A 55 8.24 -11.33 1.76
CA GLU A 55 9.00 -10.10 1.99
C GLU A 55 8.18 -8.87 1.59
N LEU A 56 7.51 -8.94 0.43
CA LEU A 56 6.62 -7.87 -0.03
C LEU A 56 5.43 -7.68 0.91
N LEU A 57 4.85 -8.78 1.42
CA LEU A 57 3.78 -8.76 2.41
C LEU A 57 4.25 -8.16 3.73
N ALA A 58 5.45 -8.51 4.19
CA ALA A 58 6.04 -7.95 5.39
C ALA A 58 6.26 -6.44 5.26
N VAL A 59 6.75 -5.96 4.11
CA VAL A 59 6.87 -4.52 3.88
C VAL A 59 5.50 -3.85 3.84
N ALA A 60 4.54 -4.43 3.12
CA ALA A 60 3.18 -3.88 3.02
C ALA A 60 2.51 -3.73 4.40
N ARG A 61 2.72 -4.69 5.30
CA ARG A 61 2.22 -4.64 6.69
C ARG A 61 2.88 -3.55 7.54
N ASN A 62 4.13 -3.23 7.25
CA ASN A 62 4.89 -2.20 7.97
C ASN A 62 4.78 -0.81 7.32
N LEU A 63 3.98 -0.65 6.26
CA LEU A 63 3.77 0.66 5.65
C LEU A 63 3.10 1.61 6.67
N PRO A 64 3.57 2.85 6.77
CA PRO A 64 2.96 3.83 7.67
C PRO A 64 1.51 4.09 7.24
N VAL A 65 0.65 4.31 8.23
CA VAL A 65 -0.72 4.74 7.98
C VAL A 65 -0.69 6.05 7.21
N SER A 66 -1.50 6.17 6.16
CA SER A 66 -1.59 7.39 5.39
C SER A 66 -2.07 8.54 6.29
N HIS A 67 -1.22 9.55 6.48
CA HIS A 67 -1.56 10.79 7.16
C HIS A 67 -2.05 11.88 6.20
N GLY A 68 -2.35 11.51 4.95
CA GLY A 68 -2.91 12.44 3.98
C GLY A 68 -4.28 12.92 4.44
N LEU A 69 -4.36 14.16 4.93
CA LEU A 69 -5.63 14.85 5.09
C LEU A 69 -6.35 14.81 3.73
N PRO A 70 -7.64 14.44 3.71
CA PRO A 70 -8.38 14.48 2.47
C PRO A 70 -8.32 15.93 1.94
N PRO A 71 -8.30 16.11 0.62
CA PRO A 71 -8.12 17.42 0.00
C PRO A 71 -9.01 18.49 0.63
N ARG A 72 -8.57 19.74 0.69
CA ARG A 72 -9.27 20.83 1.41
C ARG A 72 -10.72 21.06 0.92
N ASN A 73 -11.08 20.55 -0.25
CA ASN A 73 -12.41 20.57 -0.86
C ASN A 73 -13.23 19.27 -0.66
N SER A 74 -12.74 18.29 0.10
CA SER A 74 -13.40 17.00 0.33
C SER A 74 -14.60 17.05 1.29
N GLY A 75 -14.90 18.21 1.88
CA GLY A 75 -15.99 18.37 2.84
C GLY A 75 -15.74 17.74 4.22
N TYR A 76 -14.59 17.09 4.43
CA TYR A 76 -14.18 16.53 5.72
C TYR A 76 -14.02 17.65 6.76
N GLY A 77 -14.76 17.56 7.88
CA GLY A 77 -14.77 18.60 8.93
C GLY A 77 -15.90 19.65 8.85
N ARG A 78 -16.85 19.55 7.91
CA ARG A 78 -18.05 20.42 7.87
C ARG A 78 -19.21 19.96 8.76
N ALA A 79 -18.97 19.05 9.70
CA ALA A 79 -19.94 18.70 10.73
C ALA A 79 -19.77 19.65 11.93
N GLY A 80 -20.58 20.73 11.92
CA GLY A 80 -21.10 21.35 13.14
C GLY A 80 -20.22 22.34 13.91
N LYS A 81 -20.00 23.56 13.38
CA LYS A 81 -20.06 24.73 14.27
C LYS A 81 -21.54 25.01 14.49
N ALA A 82 -22.10 24.60 15.64
CA ALA A 82 -23.42 25.03 16.05
C ALA A 82 -23.43 26.57 16.03
N LYS A 83 -24.36 27.17 15.26
CA LYS A 83 -24.61 28.61 15.34
C LYS A 83 -25.07 28.89 16.76
N GLU A 84 -24.22 29.55 17.54
CA GLU A 84 -24.61 30.21 18.77
C GLU A 84 -25.64 31.27 18.38
N ALA A 85 -26.92 30.93 18.59
CA ALA A 85 -28.03 31.83 18.35
C ALA A 85 -27.92 32.97 19.37
N SER A 86 -27.28 34.06 18.94
CA SER A 86 -27.23 35.31 19.70
C SER A 86 -28.66 35.81 19.92
N SER A 87 -29.17 35.49 21.10
CA SER A 87 -30.37 36.06 21.69
C SER A 87 -29.97 37.34 22.40
N SER A 88 -30.40 38.48 21.87
CA SER A 88 -30.60 39.72 22.63
C SER A 88 -31.59 40.55 21.82
N ARG A 89 -32.91 40.44 22.03
CA ARG A 89 -33.74 41.11 23.06
C ARG A 89 -33.39 42.59 23.29
N ARG A 90 -34.36 43.41 22.85
CA ARG A 90 -34.72 44.79 23.20
C ARG A 90 -33.86 45.92 22.68
#